data_AF-A0A354FLC9-F1
#
_entry.id   AF-A0A354FLC9-F1
#
_cell.length_a   1.000
_cell.length_b   1.000
_cell.length_c   1.000
_cell.angle_alpha   90.00
_cell.angle_beta   90.00
_cell.angle_gamma   90.00
#
_symmetry.space_group_name_H-M   'P 1'
#
loop_
_entity.id
_entity.type
_entity.pdbx_description
1 polymer ?
#
loop_
_entity_poly.entity_id
_entity_poly.type
_entity_poly.pdbx_seq_one_letter_code
_entity_poly.pdbx_strand_id
1 'polypeptide(L)'
;IRNIPEFGGGGIYDIGCYPVVVSRLLFGEEPEAVAAIVEDDPEFKTDRLASVLMRFPSGGQASFVCSTQMVPYQRVQVYGTKRRIEVEIPFNSPNQMPCRVFLDEGESTHDRFRTITDLPIVDQYTCQAETFEARVREGDIDDGPVQNAVANMRVLDALYCAGKSGSWESVA
;
A
#
# COMPACT_ATOMS: atom_id res chain seq x y z
N ILE A 1 -19.46 4.72 -4.63
CA ILE A 1 -18.44 5.21 -3.66
C ILE A 1 -17.17 5.58 -4.43
N ARG A 2 -16.40 4.61 -4.96
CA ARG A 2 -15.12 4.87 -5.66
C ARG A 2 -15.15 5.91 -6.79
N ASN A 3 -16.22 5.99 -7.58
CA ASN A 3 -16.32 6.92 -8.72
C ASN A 3 -17.11 8.20 -8.41
N ILE A 4 -17.37 8.48 -7.12
CA ILE A 4 -18.21 9.60 -6.67
C ILE A 4 -17.34 10.49 -5.78
N PRO A 5 -16.90 11.67 -6.24
CA PRO A 5 -16.03 12.57 -5.48
C PRO A 5 -16.57 12.90 -4.09
N GLU A 6 -17.89 13.13 -3.98
CA GLU A 6 -18.56 13.52 -2.74
C GLU A 6 -18.48 12.44 -1.65
N PHE A 7 -18.15 11.20 -2.01
CA PHE A 7 -18.00 10.07 -1.09
C PHE A 7 -16.54 9.70 -0.82
N GLY A 8 -15.59 10.56 -1.20
CA GLY A 8 -14.16 10.25 -1.09
C GLY A 8 -13.69 9.24 -2.14
N GLY A 9 -14.30 9.26 -3.33
CA GLY A 9 -13.88 8.45 -4.47
C GLY A 9 -12.49 8.81 -4.99
N GLY A 10 -11.91 7.94 -5.80
CA GLY A 10 -10.54 8.06 -6.31
C GLY A 10 -9.73 6.77 -6.18
N GLY A 11 -8.79 6.56 -7.11
CA GLY A 11 -7.84 5.46 -7.07
C GLY A 11 -6.84 5.57 -5.93
N ILE A 12 -6.41 6.78 -5.57
CA ILE A 12 -5.47 7.03 -4.46
C ILE A 12 -6.11 6.63 -3.13
N TYR A 13 -7.34 7.09 -2.83
CA TYR A 13 -8.00 6.73 -1.57
C TYR A 13 -8.38 5.24 -1.51
N ASP A 14 -8.87 4.67 -2.61
CA ASP A 14 -9.38 3.31 -2.61
C ASP A 14 -8.30 2.22 -2.77
N ILE A 15 -7.29 2.47 -3.60
CA ILE A 15 -6.24 1.49 -3.97
C ILE A 15 -4.86 1.96 -3.50
N GLY A 16 -4.55 3.25 -3.64
CA GLY A 16 -3.26 3.83 -3.23
C GLY A 16 -3.00 3.74 -1.72
N CYS A 17 -4.04 3.61 -0.90
CA CYS A 17 -3.91 3.40 0.54
C CYS A 17 -3.14 2.13 0.90
N TYR A 18 -3.27 1.04 0.13
CA TYR A 18 -2.60 -0.23 0.38
C TYR A 18 -1.05 -0.15 0.27
N PRO A 19 -0.46 0.30 -0.85
CA PRO A 19 0.99 0.45 -0.94
C PRO A 19 1.53 1.53 0.00
N VAL A 20 0.76 2.56 0.35
CA VAL A 20 1.16 3.53 1.38
C VAL A 20 1.28 2.86 2.75
N VAL A 21 0.26 2.11 3.19
CA VAL A 21 0.29 1.38 4.46
C VAL A 21 1.45 0.38 4.49
N VAL A 22 1.63 -0.42 3.45
CA VAL A 22 2.71 -1.43 3.41
C VAL A 22 4.09 -0.77 3.42
N SER A 23 4.27 0.36 2.73
CA SER A 23 5.55 1.07 2.75
C SER A 23 5.88 1.58 4.16
N ARG A 24 4.92 2.21 4.83
CA ARG A 24 5.05 2.68 6.22
C ARG A 24 5.33 1.51 7.18
N LEU A 25 4.64 0.39 7.00
CA LEU A 25 4.85 -0.82 7.79
C LEU A 25 6.27 -1.40 7.60
N LEU A 26 6.75 -1.49 6.36
CA LEU A 26 8.05 -2.09 6.03
C LEU A 26 9.23 -1.25 6.51
N PHE A 27 9.14 0.08 6.40
CA PHE A 27 10.19 0.98 6.89
C PHE A 27 10.07 1.27 8.39
N GLY A 28 8.89 1.08 8.99
CA GLY A 28 8.64 1.36 10.41
C GLY A 28 8.67 2.85 10.75
N GLU A 29 8.51 3.72 9.75
CA GLU A 29 8.54 5.17 9.88
C GLU A 29 7.60 5.83 8.85
N GLU A 30 7.31 7.11 9.05
CA GLU A 30 6.50 7.91 8.11
C GLU A 30 7.38 8.46 6.98
N PRO A 31 6.86 8.56 5.74
CA PRO A 31 7.59 9.25 4.68
C PRO A 31 7.75 10.74 5.02
N GLU A 32 8.88 11.34 4.64
CA GLU A 32 9.11 12.79 4.82
C GLU A 32 8.53 13.62 3.65
N ALA A 33 8.50 13.04 2.46
CA ALA A 33 8.03 13.69 1.25
C ALA A 33 7.54 12.69 0.20
N VAL A 34 6.65 13.17 -0.66
CA VAL A 34 6.05 12.41 -1.77
C VAL A 34 6.05 13.22 -3.06
N ALA A 35 6.07 12.52 -4.20
CA ALA A 35 5.83 13.10 -5.52
C ALA A 35 4.86 12.19 -6.28
N ALA A 36 3.94 12.78 -7.05
CA ALA A 36 2.93 12.02 -7.77
C ALA A 36 2.62 12.63 -9.15
N ILE A 37 2.34 11.75 -10.12
CA ILE A 37 1.65 12.10 -11.36
C ILE A 37 0.26 11.49 -11.23
N VAL A 38 -0.77 12.34 -11.27
CA VAL A 38 -2.16 11.94 -11.07
C VAL A 38 -2.96 12.32 -12.30
N GLU A 39 -3.80 11.41 -12.76
CA GLU A 39 -4.69 11.63 -13.90
C GLU A 39 -6.14 11.37 -13.50
N ASP A 40 -6.95 12.40 -13.70
CA ASP A 40 -8.35 12.44 -13.32
C ASP A 40 -9.24 11.93 -14.44
N ASP A 41 -10.25 11.14 -14.08
CA ASP A 41 -11.25 10.72 -15.03
C ASP A 41 -12.11 11.94 -15.48
N PRO A 42 -12.25 12.19 -16.79
CA PRO A 42 -12.98 13.36 -17.28
C PRO A 42 -14.49 13.30 -17.02
N GLU A 43 -15.06 12.12 -16.78
CA GLU A 43 -16.48 11.92 -16.48
C GLU A 43 -16.71 11.86 -14.96
N PHE A 44 -16.00 10.97 -14.25
CA PHE A 44 -16.20 10.75 -12.82
C PHE A 44 -15.62 11.85 -11.93
N LYS A 45 -14.66 12.64 -12.44
CA LYS A 45 -13.96 13.70 -11.69
C LYS A 45 -13.20 13.18 -10.46
N THR A 46 -12.88 11.90 -10.45
CA THR A 46 -12.00 11.24 -9.47
C THR A 46 -10.72 10.80 -10.16
N ASP A 47 -9.61 10.70 -9.44
CA ASP A 47 -8.38 10.15 -10.01
C ASP A 47 -8.58 8.68 -10.43
N ARG A 48 -8.05 8.32 -11.60
CA ARG A 48 -8.13 6.96 -12.15
C ARG A 48 -6.77 6.29 -12.36
N LEU A 49 -5.69 7.07 -12.33
CA LEU A 49 -4.32 6.60 -12.42
C LEU A 49 -3.40 7.53 -11.62
N ALA A 50 -2.55 6.94 -10.78
CA ALA A 50 -1.48 7.66 -10.12
C ALA A 50 -0.17 6.86 -10.15
N SER A 51 0.92 7.55 -10.49
CA SER A 51 2.31 7.07 -10.30
C SER A 51 2.95 7.84 -9.16
N VAL A 52 3.50 7.15 -8.18
CA VAL A 52 3.90 7.72 -6.89
C VAL A 52 5.33 7.37 -6.53
N LEU A 53 6.04 8.33 -5.94
CA LEU A 53 7.31 8.17 -5.25
C LEU A 53 7.17 8.67 -3.81
N MET A 54 7.75 7.94 -2.86
CA MET A 54 7.81 8.30 -1.45
C MET A 54 9.26 8.22 -0.96
N ARG A 55 9.67 9.17 -0.13
CA ARG A 55 10.98 9.18 0.52
C ARG A 55 10.81 9.10 2.02
N PHE A 56 11.66 8.31 2.67
CA PHE A 56 11.64 8.10 4.11
C PHE A 56 12.91 8.66 4.78
N PRO A 57 12.85 9.06 6.06
CA PRO A 57 13.99 9.62 6.80
C PRO A 57 15.24 8.73 6.83
N SER A 58 15.07 7.40 6.85
CA SER A 58 16.19 6.44 6.77
C SER A 58 16.94 6.44 5.44
N GLY A 59 16.44 7.18 4.43
CA GLY A 59 16.90 7.10 3.04
C GLY A 59 16.17 6.02 2.23
N GLY A 60 15.25 5.28 2.86
CA GLY A 60 14.33 4.36 2.20
C GLY A 60 13.47 5.06 1.15
N GLN A 61 13.07 4.32 0.12
CA GLN A 61 12.21 4.81 -0.95
C GLN A 61 11.14 3.76 -1.26
N ALA A 62 9.95 4.24 -1.57
CA ALA A 62 8.89 3.42 -2.13
C ALA A 62 8.37 4.06 -3.41
N SER A 63 7.94 3.21 -4.35
CA SER A 63 7.28 3.65 -5.57
C SER A 63 6.16 2.69 -5.91
N PHE A 64 5.07 3.22 -6.44
CA PHE A 64 3.94 2.39 -6.88
C PHE A 64 3.13 3.09 -7.96
N VAL A 65 2.32 2.27 -8.64
CA VAL A 65 1.26 2.72 -9.52
C VAL A 65 -0.05 2.19 -8.95
N CYS A 66 -1.08 3.02 -8.87
CA CYS A 66 -2.44 2.59 -8.56
C CYS A 66 -3.39 3.08 -9.65
N SER A 67 -4.38 2.27 -10.00
CA SER A 67 -5.35 2.62 -11.03
C SER A 67 -6.67 1.89 -10.84
N THR A 68 -7.77 2.58 -11.16
CA THR A 68 -9.13 2.02 -11.15
C THR A 68 -9.58 1.49 -12.51
N GLN A 69 -8.81 1.75 -13.57
CA GLN A 69 -9.18 1.45 -14.97
C GLN A 69 -8.11 0.66 -15.74
N MET A 70 -7.01 0.26 -15.09
CA MET A 70 -6.03 -0.69 -15.64
C MET A 70 -6.43 -2.15 -15.32
N VAL A 71 -5.79 -3.09 -16.02
CA VAL A 71 -5.95 -4.53 -15.76
C VAL A 71 -5.61 -4.85 -14.29
N PRO A 72 -6.37 -5.73 -13.62
CA PRO A 72 -6.06 -6.13 -12.25
C PRO A 72 -4.66 -6.75 -12.16
N TYR A 73 -3.80 -6.10 -11.39
CA TYR A 73 -2.46 -6.58 -11.09
C TYR A 73 -2.01 -5.98 -9.77
N GLN A 74 -1.32 -6.80 -8.97
CA GLN A 74 -0.72 -6.37 -7.72
C GLN A 74 0.54 -7.19 -7.48
N ARG A 75 1.55 -6.53 -6.91
CA ARG A 75 2.76 -7.11 -6.36
C ARG A 75 3.30 -6.13 -5.33
N VAL A 76 3.89 -6.66 -4.27
CA VAL A 76 4.80 -5.90 -3.42
C VAL A 76 6.18 -6.50 -3.62
N GLN A 77 7.15 -5.68 -4.01
CA GLN A 77 8.56 -6.05 -4.08
C GLN A 77 9.33 -5.25 -3.05
N VAL A 78 10.08 -5.96 -2.21
CA VAL A 78 10.91 -5.38 -1.15
C VAL A 78 12.36 -5.68 -1.48
N TYR A 79 13.16 -4.62 -1.61
CA TYR A 79 14.57 -4.73 -1.98
C TYR A 79 15.43 -4.40 -0.77
N GLY A 80 16.22 -5.38 -0.32
CA GLY A 80 17.32 -5.15 0.60
C GLY A 80 18.64 -5.01 -0.13
N THR A 81 19.71 -4.77 0.61
CA THR A 81 21.08 -4.69 0.07
C THR A 81 21.66 -6.03 -0.37
N LYS A 82 21.01 -7.15 0.01
CA LYS A 82 21.48 -8.51 -0.27
C LYS A 82 20.43 -9.41 -0.89
N ARG A 83 19.15 -9.21 -0.57
CA ARG A 83 18.04 -10.10 -0.93
C ARG A 83 16.83 -9.28 -1.35
N ARG A 84 15.91 -9.91 -2.07
CA ARG A 84 14.63 -9.32 -2.47
C ARG A 84 13.49 -10.28 -2.15
N ILE A 85 12.38 -9.74 -1.69
CA ILE A 85 11.13 -10.47 -1.47
C ILE A 85 10.09 -9.95 -2.46
N GLU A 86 9.27 -10.85 -3.01
CA GLU A 86 8.06 -10.50 -3.76
C GLU A 86 6.85 -11.22 -3.16
N VAL A 87 5.72 -10.52 -3.05
CA VAL A 87 4.43 -11.07 -2.61
C VAL A 87 3.44 -10.99 -3.77
N GLU A 88 2.81 -12.13 -4.11
CA GLU A 88 1.98 -12.27 -5.31
C GLU A 88 0.70 -11.44 -5.28
N ILE A 89 -0.11 -11.60 -4.23
CA ILE A 89 -1.43 -10.96 -4.09
C ILE A 89 -1.53 -10.38 -2.68
N PRO A 90 -0.77 -9.32 -2.35
CA PRO A 90 -0.52 -8.91 -0.97
C PRO A 90 -1.75 -8.34 -0.25
N PHE A 91 -2.76 -7.84 -0.96
CA PHE A 91 -3.81 -7.02 -0.34
C PHE A 91 -5.16 -7.76 -0.21
N ASN A 92 -5.48 -8.59 -1.18
CA ASN A 92 -6.69 -9.41 -1.20
C ASN A 92 -6.37 -10.84 -1.65
N SER A 93 -5.38 -11.45 -0.99
CA SER A 93 -5.05 -12.86 -1.16
C SER A 93 -6.34 -13.72 -1.13
N PRO A 94 -6.57 -14.61 -2.10
CA PRO A 94 -7.79 -15.41 -2.12
C PRO A 94 -7.90 -16.30 -0.89
N ASN A 95 -9.02 -16.24 -0.17
CA ASN A 95 -9.25 -17.00 1.08
C ASN A 95 -9.15 -18.53 0.95
N GLN A 96 -9.08 -19.07 -0.28
CA GLN A 96 -9.06 -20.51 -0.57
C GLN A 96 -7.75 -20.96 -1.23
N MET A 97 -6.75 -20.07 -1.32
CA MET A 97 -5.45 -20.36 -1.94
C MET A 97 -4.32 -19.82 -1.06
N PRO A 98 -3.13 -20.45 -1.09
CA PRO A 98 -2.00 -19.92 -0.36
C PRO A 98 -1.57 -18.57 -0.91
N CYS A 99 -1.12 -17.67 -0.02
CA CYS A 99 -0.38 -16.49 -0.44
C CYS A 99 1.05 -16.88 -0.78
N ARG A 100 1.46 -16.67 -2.04
CA ARG A 100 2.81 -16.97 -2.50
C ARG A 100 3.79 -15.85 -2.21
N VAL A 101 4.89 -16.21 -1.55
CA VAL A 101 6.04 -15.35 -1.30
C VAL A 101 7.23 -15.90 -2.05
N PHE A 102 7.92 -15.04 -2.79
CA PHE A 102 9.11 -15.37 -3.54
C PHE A 102 10.32 -14.72 -2.88
N LEU A 103 11.36 -15.51 -2.61
CA LEU A 103 12.64 -15.03 -2.11
C LEU A 103 13.71 -15.13 -3.19
N ASP A 104 14.39 -14.02 -3.40
CA ASP A 104 15.57 -13.88 -4.23
C ASP A 104 16.79 -13.67 -3.33
N GLU A 105 17.79 -14.54 -3.49
CA GLU A 105 19.04 -14.51 -2.73
C GLU A 105 20.00 -13.40 -3.17
N GLY A 106 19.72 -12.71 -4.29
CA GLY A 106 20.52 -11.58 -4.78
C GLY A 106 21.89 -11.96 -5.34
N GLU A 107 22.14 -13.25 -5.60
CA GLU A 107 23.41 -13.77 -6.11
C GLU A 107 23.58 -13.59 -7.63
N SER A 108 22.47 -13.45 -8.37
CA SER A 108 22.47 -13.39 -9.84
C SER A 108 21.26 -12.62 -10.37
N THR A 109 21.42 -11.97 -11.53
CA THR A 109 20.32 -11.35 -12.29
C THR A 109 19.54 -12.35 -13.15
N HIS A 110 20.12 -13.54 -13.36
CA HIS A 110 19.55 -14.72 -14.01
C HIS A 110 19.06 -15.71 -12.93
N ASP A 111 17.99 -16.46 -13.19
CA ASP A 111 17.31 -17.34 -12.21
C ASP A 111 16.71 -16.59 -11.00
N ARG A 112 15.82 -15.64 -11.30
CA ARG A 112 15.09 -14.86 -10.29
C ARG A 112 14.10 -15.76 -9.54
N PHE A 113 14.05 -15.59 -8.22
CA PHE A 113 13.20 -16.33 -7.27
C PHE A 113 13.66 -17.78 -7.03
N ARG A 114 14.61 -17.93 -6.11
CA ARG A 114 15.22 -19.21 -5.75
C ARG A 114 14.30 -20.06 -4.87
N THR A 115 13.46 -19.42 -4.07
CA THR A 115 12.52 -20.08 -3.16
C THR A 115 11.13 -19.50 -3.32
N ILE A 116 10.16 -20.40 -3.50
CA ILE A 116 8.73 -20.08 -3.46
C ILE A 116 8.20 -20.69 -2.17
N THR A 117 7.56 -19.88 -1.34
CA THR A 117 6.93 -20.31 -0.10
C THR A 117 5.45 -19.99 -0.16
N ASP A 118 4.64 -21.04 -0.02
CA ASP A 118 3.20 -20.92 0.16
C ASP A 118 2.93 -20.67 1.65
N LEU A 119 2.42 -19.49 1.97
CA LEU A 119 1.91 -19.22 3.31
C LEU A 119 0.59 -19.98 3.53
N PRO A 120 0.25 -20.34 4.78
CA PRO A 120 -1.01 -21.00 5.08
C PRO A 120 -2.21 -20.25 4.53
N ILE A 121 -3.21 -21.01 4.07
CA ILE A 121 -4.51 -20.44 3.66
C ILE A 121 -5.16 -19.82 4.91
N VAL A 122 -5.53 -18.55 4.80
CA VAL A 122 -6.16 -17.79 5.87
C VAL A 122 -7.27 -16.92 5.30
N ASP A 123 -8.37 -16.80 6.04
CA ASP A 123 -9.37 -15.77 5.79
C ASP A 123 -9.01 -14.52 6.60
N GLN A 124 -8.31 -13.58 5.94
CA GLN A 124 -7.84 -12.35 6.59
C GLN A 124 -8.97 -11.50 7.17
N TYR A 125 -10.18 -11.58 6.62
CA TYR A 125 -11.33 -10.81 7.11
C TYR A 125 -11.87 -11.41 8.41
N THR A 126 -11.89 -12.73 8.52
CA THR A 126 -12.23 -13.42 9.77
C THR A 126 -11.19 -13.07 10.84
N CYS A 127 -9.90 -13.15 10.54
CA CYS A 127 -8.85 -12.76 11.50
C CYS A 127 -8.96 -11.30 11.94
N GLN A 128 -9.30 -10.38 11.03
CA GLN A 128 -9.54 -8.97 11.35
C GLN A 128 -10.72 -8.82 12.33
N ALA A 129 -11.84 -9.48 12.06
CA ALA A 129 -13.04 -9.43 12.89
C ALA A 129 -12.80 -10.03 14.29
N GLU A 130 -12.12 -11.18 14.37
CA GLU A 130 -11.76 -11.84 15.64
C GLU A 130 -10.82 -10.97 16.48
N THR A 131 -9.83 -10.33 15.84
CA THR A 131 -8.91 -9.40 16.53
C THR A 131 -9.66 -8.21 17.11
N PHE A 132 -10.60 -7.65 16.34
CA PHE A 132 -11.45 -6.55 16.80
C PHE A 132 -12.36 -7.00 17.96
N GLU A 133 -13.03 -8.15 17.83
CA GLU A 133 -13.89 -8.71 18.88
C GLU A 133 -13.12 -8.92 20.19
N ALA A 134 -11.94 -9.53 20.12
CA ALA A 134 -11.11 -9.82 21.28
C ALA A 134 -10.78 -8.53 22.05
N ARG A 135 -10.28 -7.49 21.36
CA ARG A 135 -9.96 -6.20 21.97
C ARG A 135 -11.16 -5.53 22.64
N VAL A 136 -12.33 -5.56 21.99
CA VAL A 136 -13.56 -5.01 22.56
C VAL A 136 -13.98 -5.76 23.81
N ARG A 137 -13.88 -7.09 23.81
CA ARG A 137 -14.26 -7.93 24.96
C ARG A 137 -13.30 -7.81 26.14
N GLU A 138 -12.01 -7.65 25.86
CA GLU A 138 -10.95 -7.50 26.86
C GLU A 138 -10.87 -6.07 27.42
N GLY A 139 -11.47 -5.10 26.73
CA GLY A 139 -11.36 -3.68 27.06
C GLY A 139 -10.00 -3.08 26.69
N ASP A 140 -9.21 -3.78 25.88
CA ASP A 140 -7.90 -3.34 25.37
C ASP A 140 -8.09 -2.45 24.12
N ILE A 141 -8.61 -1.25 24.36
CA ILE A 141 -8.89 -0.27 23.32
C ILE A 141 -7.95 0.92 23.50
N ASP A 142 -6.98 1.04 22.61
CA ASP A 142 -6.06 2.17 22.49
C ASP A 142 -6.32 2.99 21.22
N ASP A 143 -5.78 4.21 21.17
CA ASP A 143 -5.91 5.12 20.03
C ASP A 143 -4.91 4.83 18.90
N GLY A 144 -4.02 3.86 19.06
CA GLY A 144 -2.94 3.53 18.13
C GLY A 144 -3.44 3.25 16.69
N PRO A 145 -4.44 2.38 16.48
CA PRO A 145 -5.03 2.16 15.17
C PRO A 145 -5.60 3.43 14.52
N VAL A 146 -6.26 4.30 15.31
CA VAL A 146 -6.83 5.55 14.80
C VAL A 146 -5.72 6.54 14.43
N GLN A 147 -4.69 6.68 15.27
CA GLN A 147 -3.52 7.49 14.98
C GLN A 147 -2.80 7.02 13.72
N ASN A 148 -2.66 5.70 13.54
CA ASN A 148 -2.08 5.12 12.33
C ASN A 148 -2.91 5.42 11.08
N ALA A 149 -4.25 5.34 11.18
CA ALA A 149 -5.17 5.68 10.10
C ALA A 149 -5.08 7.17 9.73
N VAL A 150 -5.02 8.08 10.70
CA VAL A 150 -4.84 9.52 10.46
C VAL A 150 -3.49 9.81 9.79
N ALA A 151 -2.41 9.19 10.25
CA ALA A 151 -1.11 9.31 9.61
C ALA A 151 -1.13 8.79 8.16
N ASN A 152 -1.85 7.70 7.89
CA ASN A 152 -2.06 7.23 6.53
C ASN A 152 -2.75 8.28 5.64
N MET A 153 -3.81 8.91 6.17
CA MET A 153 -4.56 9.93 5.44
C MET A 153 -3.71 11.15 5.10
N ARG A 154 -2.80 11.57 5.99
CA ARG A 154 -1.85 12.67 5.71
C ARG A 154 -0.99 12.39 4.48
N VAL A 155 -0.53 11.14 4.33
CA VAL A 155 0.23 10.74 3.14
C VAL A 155 -0.64 10.82 1.89
N LEU A 156 -1.88 10.31 1.94
CA LEU A 156 -2.79 10.35 0.78
C LEU A 156 -3.13 11.79 0.37
N ASP A 157 -3.36 12.67 1.34
CA ASP A 157 -3.61 14.09 1.07
C ASP A 157 -2.39 14.77 0.45
N ALA A 158 -1.18 14.44 0.90
CA ALA A 158 0.07 14.91 0.31
C ALA A 158 0.25 14.41 -1.14
N LEU A 159 -0.20 13.19 -1.47
CA LEU A 159 -0.19 12.68 -2.85
C LEU A 159 -1.10 13.49 -3.77
N TYR A 160 -2.29 13.87 -3.31
CA TYR A 160 -3.17 14.76 -4.09
C TYR A 160 -2.55 16.15 -4.26
N CYS A 161 -1.90 16.68 -3.23
CA CYS A 161 -1.18 17.94 -3.34
C CYS A 161 -0.06 17.84 -4.38
N ALA A 162 0.72 16.76 -4.35
CA ALA A 162 1.83 16.54 -5.28
C ALA A 162 1.35 16.38 -6.73
N GLY A 163 0.24 15.68 -6.94
CA GLY A 163 -0.38 15.55 -8.26
C GLY A 163 -0.83 16.90 -8.84
N LYS A 164 -1.33 17.81 -7.99
CA LYS A 164 -1.77 19.15 -8.39
C LYS A 164 -0.61 20.12 -8.62
N SER A 165 0.42 20.08 -7.76
CA SER A 165 1.56 20.99 -7.83
C SER A 165 2.59 20.56 -8.88
N GLY A 166 2.67 19.27 -9.19
CA GLY A 166 3.72 18.69 -10.02
C GLY A 166 5.10 18.71 -9.34
N SER A 167 5.16 18.90 -8.02
CA SER A 167 6.38 18.97 -7.22
C SER A 167 6.40 17.94 -6.09
N TRP A 168 7.54 17.86 -5.40
CA TRP A 168 7.62 17.12 -4.13
C TRP A 168 6.84 17.88 -3.06
N GLU A 169 5.98 17.17 -2.34
CA GLU A 169 5.23 17.67 -1.19
C GLU A 169 5.69 17.00 0.09
N SER A 170 5.74 17.77 1.18
CA SER A 170 6.05 17.24 2.51
C SER A 170 4.83 16.54 3.10
N VAL A 171 5.07 15.45 3.82
CA VAL A 171 4.04 14.79 4.64
C VAL A 171 4.14 15.38 6.05
N ALA A 172 3.39 16.46 6.30
CA ALA A 172 3.32 17.12 7.60
C ALA A 172 2.28 16.46 8.53
#